data_AF-A0A7H8SBU3-F1
#
_entry.id   AF-A0A7H8SBU3-F1
#
_cell.length_a   1.000
_cell.length_b   1.000
_cell.length_c   1.000
_cell.angle_alpha   90.00
_cell.angle_beta   90.00
_cell.angle_gamma   90.00
#
_symmetry.space_group_name_H-M   'P 1'
#
loop_
_entity.id
_entity.type
_entity.pdbx_description
1 polymer ?
#
loop_
_entity_poly.entity_id
_entity_poly.type
_entity_poly.pdbx_seq_one_letter_code
_entity_poly.pdbx_strand_id
1 'polypeptide(L)'
;MHLFLDCEFNGWHDQGTGELISLGLVSADGKYEFYEVVNCQNPSPFVVQHVLPILGQSAIPMWELVNKLCSFLWEVNSQGEESITIVADYPSDIELFNRILLLGQGQCINVPVLGFLLDLSLTTKNSAIPHNALADARALSKDYALKYANKITK
;
A
#
# COMPACT_ATOMS: atom_id res chain seq x y z
N MET A 1 11.60 9.89 -4.39
CA MET A 1 11.54 8.77 -3.42
C MET A 1 10.47 7.75 -3.83
N HIS A 2 10.73 6.45 -3.69
CA HIS A 2 9.74 5.38 -3.94
C HIS A 2 9.13 4.86 -2.62
N LEU A 3 7.81 4.68 -2.61
CA LEU A 3 7.04 4.00 -1.56
C LEU A 3 6.36 2.77 -2.16
N PHE A 4 6.65 1.60 -1.64
CA PHE A 4 6.10 0.32 -2.07
C PHE A 4 4.77 0.08 -1.37
N LEU A 5 3.73 -0.14 -2.16
CA LEU A 5 2.35 -0.29 -1.76
C LEU A 5 1.92 -1.75 -1.90
N ASP A 6 1.21 -2.22 -0.89
CA ASP A 6 0.41 -3.45 -0.95
C ASP A 6 -0.89 -3.22 -0.15
N CYS A 7 -1.97 -3.87 -0.57
CA CYS A 7 -3.28 -3.81 0.07
C CYS A 7 -3.88 -5.20 0.25
N GLU A 8 -4.48 -5.43 1.41
CA GLU A 8 -5.42 -6.53 1.60
C GLU A 8 -6.84 -6.02 1.41
N PHE A 9 -7.72 -6.82 0.79
CA PHE A 9 -9.09 -6.43 0.49
C PHE A 9 -10.07 -7.62 0.49
N ASN A 10 -11.36 -7.32 0.60
CA ASN A 10 -12.41 -8.31 0.68
C ASN A 10 -13.11 -8.52 -0.65
N GLY A 11 -12.78 -9.63 -1.31
CA GLY A 11 -13.47 -10.10 -2.51
C GLY A 11 -13.05 -9.38 -3.79
N TRP A 12 -13.74 -9.71 -4.88
CA TRP A 12 -13.46 -9.22 -6.22
C TRP A 12 -14.74 -8.80 -6.92
N HIS A 13 -14.62 -7.90 -7.88
CA HIS A 13 -15.68 -7.51 -8.81
C HIS A 13 -15.22 -7.78 -10.25
N ASP A 14 -16.16 -7.94 -11.19
CA ASP A 14 -15.86 -8.35 -12.58
C ASP A 14 -14.81 -7.47 -13.28
N GLN A 15 -14.68 -6.19 -12.90
CA GLN A 15 -13.68 -5.25 -13.43
C GLN A 15 -12.99 -4.43 -12.33
N GLY A 16 -12.88 -4.94 -11.11
CA GLY A 16 -12.27 -4.15 -10.03
C GLY A 16 -12.10 -4.87 -8.70
N THR A 17 -11.56 -4.11 -7.76
CA THR A 17 -11.16 -4.61 -6.44
C THR A 17 -12.27 -4.42 -5.43
N GLY A 18 -12.37 -5.34 -4.46
CA GLY A 18 -13.35 -5.26 -3.38
C GLY A 18 -13.12 -4.10 -2.39
N GLU A 19 -13.53 -4.30 -1.15
CA GLU A 19 -13.37 -3.31 -0.07
C GLU A 19 -12.01 -3.47 0.61
N LEU A 20 -11.31 -2.36 0.86
CA LEU A 20 -10.03 -2.37 1.57
C LEU A 20 -10.18 -3.01 2.97
N ILE A 21 -9.18 -3.80 3.36
CA ILE A 21 -9.00 -4.34 4.72
C ILE A 21 -7.77 -3.71 5.37
N SER A 22 -6.65 -3.62 4.65
CA SER A 22 -5.44 -2.98 5.18
C SER A 22 -4.57 -2.42 4.06
N LEU A 23 -3.77 -1.41 4.39
CA LEU A 23 -2.84 -0.75 3.46
C LEU A 23 -1.47 -0.67 4.10
N GLY A 24 -0.44 -1.12 3.37
CA GLY A 24 0.97 -1.00 3.74
C GLY A 24 1.73 -0.09 2.78
N LEU A 25 2.59 0.79 3.31
CA LEU A 25 3.59 1.51 2.53
C LEU A 25 4.97 1.35 3.18
N VAL A 26 6.00 1.18 2.35
CA VAL A 26 7.40 1.09 2.80
C VAL A 26 8.29 1.89 1.87
N SER A 27 9.17 2.74 2.39
CA SER A 27 10.15 3.45 1.55
C SER A 27 11.24 2.51 1.05
N ALA A 28 11.84 2.85 -0.10
CA ALA A 28 12.94 2.06 -0.69
C ALA A 28 14.14 1.83 0.25
N ASP A 29 14.39 2.75 1.19
CA ASP A 29 15.44 2.64 2.20
C ASP A 29 14.96 2.00 3.52
N GLY A 30 13.69 1.62 3.60
CA GLY A 30 13.05 0.98 4.76
C GLY A 30 12.87 1.89 5.97
N LYS A 31 13.10 3.21 5.85
CA LYS A 31 13.00 4.15 6.98
C LYS A 31 11.57 4.58 7.28
N TYR A 32 10.74 4.68 6.26
CA TYR A 32 9.34 5.08 6.42
C TYR A 32 8.44 3.89 6.19
N GLU A 33 7.57 3.65 7.15
CA GLU A 33 6.56 2.61 7.08
C GLU A 33 5.22 3.18 7.52
N PHE A 34 4.18 2.81 6.78
CA PHE A 34 2.80 3.09 7.12
C PHE A 34 2.02 1.79 7.07
N TYR A 35 1.21 1.54 8.09
CA TYR A 35 0.35 0.36 8.10
C TYR A 35 -0.89 0.62 8.94
N GLU A 36 -2.05 0.49 8.32
CA GLU A 36 -3.33 0.69 8.99
C GLU A 36 -4.36 -0.32 8.47
N VAL A 37 -5.27 -0.72 9.36
CA VAL A 37 -6.34 -1.69 9.10
C VAL A 37 -7.67 -0.97 9.20
N VAL A 38 -8.59 -1.26 8.29
CA VAL A 38 -9.97 -0.77 8.33
C VAL A 38 -10.97 -1.91 8.48
N ASN A 39 -12.20 -1.57 8.85
CA ASN A 39 -13.22 -2.56 9.13
C ASN A 39 -13.63 -3.34 7.86
N CYS A 40 -13.57 -4.67 7.93
CA CYS A 40 -14.01 -5.58 6.88
C CYS A 40 -15.43 -6.09 7.18
N GLN A 41 -16.42 -5.69 6.37
CA GLN A 41 -17.78 -6.25 6.48
C GLN A 41 -17.92 -7.52 5.65
N ASN A 42 -18.60 -8.54 6.19
CA ASN A 42 -18.89 -9.80 5.51
C ASN A 42 -17.65 -10.44 4.84
N PRO A 43 -16.61 -10.77 5.62
CA PRO A 43 -15.36 -11.29 5.07
C PRO A 43 -15.59 -12.59 4.30
N SER A 44 -14.98 -12.69 3.11
CA SER A 44 -14.96 -13.94 2.35
C SER A 44 -14.26 -15.07 3.12
N PRO A 45 -14.52 -16.35 2.79
CA PRO A 45 -13.84 -17.46 3.45
C PRO A 45 -12.31 -17.37 3.42
N PHE A 46 -11.75 -16.87 2.30
CA PHE A 46 -10.31 -16.65 2.16
C PHE A 46 -9.80 -15.61 3.16
N VAL A 47 -10.48 -14.46 3.27
CA VAL A 47 -10.13 -13.38 4.20
C VAL A 47 -10.18 -13.84 5.65
N VAL A 48 -11.21 -14.60 6.03
CA VAL A 48 -11.33 -15.17 7.39
C VAL A 48 -10.17 -16.10 7.71
N GLN A 49 -9.75 -16.91 6.74
CA GLN A 49 -8.72 -17.92 6.95
C GLN A 49 -7.29 -17.36 6.89
N HIS A 50 -7.03 -16.40 6.01
CA HIS A 50 -5.67 -16.01 5.64
C HIS A 50 -5.30 -14.57 5.99
N VAL A 51 -6.27 -13.63 6.02
CA VAL A 51 -5.97 -12.19 6.18
C VAL A 51 -6.23 -11.73 7.61
N LEU A 52 -7.47 -11.89 8.11
CA LEU A 52 -7.87 -11.39 9.43
C LEU A 52 -6.97 -11.87 10.59
N PRO A 53 -6.51 -13.14 10.64
CA PRO A 53 -5.70 -13.63 11.76
C PRO A 53 -4.32 -12.98 11.88
N ILE A 54 -3.81 -12.38 10.80
CA ILE A 54 -2.43 -11.88 10.70
C ILE A 54 -2.35 -10.37 10.55
N LEU A 55 -3.46 -9.64 10.70
CA LEU A 55 -3.48 -8.18 10.64
C LEU A 55 -2.62 -7.54 11.75
N GLY A 56 -2.55 -8.15 12.93
CA GLY A 56 -1.67 -7.70 14.01
C GLY A 56 -2.01 -6.33 14.62
N GLN A 57 -3.10 -5.69 14.18
CA GLN A 57 -3.60 -4.42 14.73
C GLN A 57 -5.14 -4.34 14.67
N SER A 58 -5.72 -3.46 15.49
CA SER A 58 -7.16 -3.21 15.50
C SER A 58 -7.57 -2.32 14.33
N ALA A 59 -8.77 -2.56 13.79
CA ALA A 59 -9.31 -1.74 12.72
C ALA A 59 -9.66 -0.32 13.20
N ILE A 60 -9.33 0.66 12.37
CA ILE A 60 -9.71 2.07 12.51
C ILE A 60 -10.80 2.42 11.47
N PRO A 61 -11.58 3.49 11.70
CA PRO A 61 -12.51 3.96 10.69
C PRO A 61 -11.78 4.57 9.48
N MET A 62 -12.40 4.50 8.31
CA MET A 62 -11.82 4.96 7.04
C MET A 62 -11.36 6.43 7.08
N TRP A 63 -12.09 7.31 7.77
CA TRP A 63 -11.71 8.72 7.88
C TRP A 63 -10.41 8.92 8.67
N GLU A 64 -10.11 8.03 9.62
CA GLU A 64 -8.87 8.07 10.40
C GLU A 64 -7.70 7.55 9.54
N LEU A 65 -7.91 6.49 8.75
CA LEU A 65 -6.94 6.01 7.77
C LEU A 65 -6.54 7.15 6.83
N VAL A 66 -7.53 7.85 6.27
CA VAL A 66 -7.32 8.97 5.35
C VAL A 66 -6.48 10.08 5.98
N ASN A 67 -6.81 10.49 7.22
CA ASN A 67 -6.07 11.53 7.92
C ASN A 67 -4.62 11.11 8.18
N LYS A 68 -4.41 9.89 8.68
CA LYS A 68 -3.07 9.35 8.95
C LYS A 68 -2.24 9.22 7.68
N LEU A 69 -2.83 8.72 6.59
CA LEU A 69 -2.17 8.59 5.29
C LEU A 69 -1.74 9.96 4.75
N CYS A 70 -2.63 10.96 4.83
CA CYS A 70 -2.32 12.33 4.44
C CYS A 70 -1.13 12.90 5.23
N SER A 71 -1.14 12.76 6.56
CA SER A 71 -0.02 13.19 7.41
C SER A 71 1.27 12.48 7.07
N PHE A 72 1.23 11.15 6.89
CA PHE A 72 2.39 10.35 6.51
C PHE A 72 2.99 10.79 5.17
N LEU A 73 2.17 10.99 4.13
CA LEU A 73 2.67 11.41 2.82
C LEU A 73 3.33 12.80 2.87
N TRP A 74 2.77 13.74 3.65
CA TRP A 74 3.40 15.05 3.84
C TRP A 74 4.68 14.98 4.67
N GLU A 75 4.72 14.14 5.71
CA GLU A 75 5.93 13.88 6.48
C GLU A 75 7.04 13.36 5.56
N VAL A 76 6.78 12.28 4.81
CA VAL A 76 7.74 11.71 3.85
C VAL A 76 8.19 12.75 2.83
N ASN A 77 7.27 13.53 2.26
CA ASN A 77 7.58 14.56 1.27
C ASN A 77 8.46 15.69 1.86
N SER A 78 8.27 16.04 3.14
CA SER A 78 9.05 17.10 3.78
C SER A 78 10.53 16.75 3.99
N GLN A 79 10.88 15.46 3.94
CA GLN A 79 12.22 14.94 4.23
C GLN A 79 13.06 14.69 2.96
N GLY A 80 12.48 14.85 1.77
CA GLY A 80 13.14 14.56 0.50
C GLY A 80 13.16 15.75 -0.45
N GLU A 81 14.17 15.79 -1.32
CA GLU A 81 14.22 16.73 -2.46
C GLU A 81 13.44 16.20 -3.69
N GLU A 82 13.13 14.91 -3.70
CA GLU A 82 12.45 14.22 -4.82
C GLU A 82 10.96 13.98 -4.54
N SER A 83 10.15 14.03 -5.60
CA SER A 83 8.73 13.66 -5.52
C SER A 83 8.53 12.21 -5.08
N ILE A 84 7.36 11.93 -4.49
CA ILE A 84 6.95 10.58 -4.08
C ILE A 84 6.45 9.81 -5.31
N THR A 85 6.91 8.57 -5.48
CA THR A 85 6.37 7.60 -6.44
C THR A 85 5.83 6.41 -5.66
N ILE A 86 4.52 6.15 -5.78
CA ILE A 86 3.88 4.94 -5.26
C ILE A 86 4.14 3.79 -6.23
N VAL A 87 4.69 2.69 -5.73
CA VAL A 87 5.09 1.51 -6.51
C VAL A 87 4.28 0.31 -6.08
N ALA A 88 3.67 -0.41 -7.01
CA ALA A 88 2.96 -1.66 -6.73
C ALA A 88 3.28 -2.73 -7.79
N ASP A 89 3.16 -4.00 -7.44
CA ASP A 89 3.29 -5.13 -8.36
C ASP A 89 1.95 -5.61 -8.91
N TYR A 90 0.83 -5.05 -8.42
CA TYR A 90 -0.51 -5.40 -8.88
C TYR A 90 -1.43 -4.17 -9.05
N PRO A 91 -2.32 -4.14 -10.06
CA PRO A 91 -3.14 -2.95 -10.35
C PRO A 91 -4.17 -2.60 -9.27
N SER A 92 -4.70 -3.62 -8.57
CA SER A 92 -5.73 -3.44 -7.55
C SER A 92 -5.27 -2.57 -6.38
N ASP A 93 -3.99 -2.64 -6.01
CA ASP A 93 -3.44 -1.81 -4.94
C ASP A 93 -3.47 -0.33 -5.32
N ILE A 94 -3.07 -0.01 -6.55
CA ILE A 94 -3.14 1.37 -7.08
C ILE A 94 -4.60 1.84 -7.17
N GLU A 95 -5.52 0.98 -7.58
CA GLU A 95 -6.95 1.29 -7.60
C GLU A 95 -7.46 1.63 -6.20
N LEU A 96 -7.20 0.77 -5.21
CA LEU A 96 -7.60 0.96 -3.82
C LEU A 96 -6.97 2.22 -3.22
N PHE A 97 -5.68 2.45 -3.45
CA PHE A 97 -5.00 3.65 -3.00
C PHE A 97 -5.67 4.91 -3.55
N ASN A 98 -5.94 4.95 -4.86
CA ASN A 98 -6.62 6.09 -5.47
C ASN A 98 -8.04 6.29 -4.94
N ARG A 99 -8.78 5.21 -4.62
CA ARG A 99 -10.10 5.31 -3.97
C ARG A 99 -10.03 5.96 -2.60
N ILE A 100 -8.98 5.69 -1.81
CA ILE A 100 -8.75 6.34 -0.50
C ILE A 100 -8.49 7.84 -0.65
N LEU A 101 -7.88 8.27 -1.77
CA LEU A 101 -7.63 9.69 -2.02
C LEU A 101 -8.92 10.50 -2.28
N LEU A 102 -10.05 9.84 -2.56
CA LEU A 102 -11.32 10.49 -2.86
C LEU A 102 -12.14 10.70 -1.58
N LEU A 103 -12.60 11.94 -1.36
CA LEU A 103 -13.56 12.28 -0.30
C LEU A 103 -15.02 12.26 -0.80
N GLY A 104 -15.22 12.02 -2.11
CA GLY A 104 -16.51 12.06 -2.79
C GLY A 104 -16.80 13.41 -3.46
N GLN A 105 -17.84 13.48 -4.30
CA GLN A 105 -18.33 14.71 -4.96
C GLN A 105 -17.24 15.58 -5.62
N GLY A 106 -16.25 14.96 -6.26
CA GLY A 106 -15.15 15.69 -6.92
C GLY A 106 -14.12 16.29 -5.96
N GLN A 107 -14.17 15.91 -4.67
CA GLN A 107 -13.19 16.29 -3.66
C GLN A 107 -12.18 15.15 -3.48
N CYS A 108 -10.92 15.54 -3.34
CA CYS A 108 -9.83 14.65 -2.97
C CYS A 108 -9.10 15.19 -1.75
N ILE A 109 -8.36 14.32 -1.09
CA ILE A 109 -7.50 14.69 0.03
C ILE A 109 -6.33 15.53 -0.48
N ASN A 110 -5.86 16.47 0.33
CA ASN A 110 -4.69 17.29 0.00
C ASN A 110 -3.39 16.53 0.26
N VAL A 111 -2.82 15.92 -0.78
CA VAL A 111 -1.55 15.18 -0.74
C VAL A 111 -0.46 15.90 -1.54
N PRO A 112 0.84 15.62 -1.29
CA PRO A 112 1.91 16.08 -2.18
C PRO A 112 1.76 15.51 -3.60
N VAL A 113 2.60 15.97 -4.52
CA VAL A 113 2.64 15.41 -5.89
C VAL A 113 3.05 13.93 -5.82
N LEU A 114 2.21 13.05 -6.35
CA LEU A 114 2.44 11.61 -6.41
C LEU A 114 2.64 11.15 -7.86
N GLY A 115 3.70 10.38 -8.09
CA GLY A 115 3.83 9.50 -9.25
C GLY A 115 3.31 8.10 -8.94
N PHE A 116 2.95 7.34 -9.96
CA PHE A 116 2.57 5.94 -9.84
C PHE A 116 3.42 5.09 -10.79
N LEU A 117 3.96 3.99 -10.28
CA LEU A 117 4.72 3.00 -11.03
C LEU A 117 4.11 1.62 -10.78
N LEU A 118 3.53 1.03 -11.81
CA LEU A 118 3.14 -0.37 -11.81
C LEU A 118 4.28 -1.19 -12.39
N ASP A 119 4.92 -2.03 -11.57
CA ASP A 119 5.99 -2.94 -12.00
C ASP A 119 5.59 -4.39 -11.70
N LEU A 120 4.91 -5.01 -12.66
CA LEU A 120 4.47 -6.41 -12.60
C LEU A 120 5.62 -7.43 -12.51
N SER A 121 6.88 -6.98 -12.66
CA SER A 121 8.00 -7.89 -12.47
C SER A 121 8.27 -8.13 -10.99
N LEU A 122 7.94 -7.18 -10.11
CA LEU A 122 8.13 -7.25 -8.66
C LEU A 122 7.33 -8.41 -8.04
N THR A 123 7.71 -8.82 -6.82
CA THR A 123 7.02 -9.94 -6.16
C THR A 123 7.10 -9.90 -4.64
N THR A 124 5.98 -10.29 -4.01
CA THR A 124 5.84 -10.49 -2.56
C THR A 124 6.23 -11.89 -2.09
N LYS A 125 6.76 -12.78 -2.96
CA LYS A 125 7.08 -14.19 -2.61
C LYS A 125 7.96 -14.39 -1.38
N ASN A 126 8.83 -13.43 -1.08
CA ASN A 126 9.72 -13.46 0.08
C ASN A 126 9.17 -12.70 1.29
N SER A 127 7.87 -12.43 1.30
CA SER A 127 7.18 -11.84 2.45
C SER A 127 7.29 -12.73 3.66
N ALA A 128 7.61 -12.11 4.80
CA ALA A 128 7.75 -12.80 6.07
C ALA A 128 6.40 -13.28 6.61
N ILE A 129 5.33 -12.57 6.28
CA ILE A 129 3.95 -12.86 6.66
C ILE A 129 3.10 -12.63 5.42
N PRO A 130 2.95 -13.63 4.54
CA PRO A 130 2.12 -13.49 3.34
C PRO A 130 0.69 -13.11 3.71
N HIS A 131 0.08 -12.24 2.91
CA HIS A 131 -1.27 -11.68 3.12
C HIS A 131 -1.34 -10.64 4.27
N ASN A 132 -0.21 -9.99 4.54
CA ASN A 132 -0.13 -8.86 5.44
C ASN A 132 0.49 -7.68 4.68
N ALA A 133 -0.32 -6.66 4.41
CA ALA A 133 0.06 -5.57 3.52
C ALA A 133 1.40 -4.87 3.88
N LEU A 134 1.75 -4.74 5.17
CA LEU A 134 3.05 -4.16 5.53
C LEU A 134 4.20 -5.14 5.24
N ALA A 135 4.04 -6.42 5.57
CA ALA A 135 5.04 -7.44 5.29
C ALA A 135 5.27 -7.61 3.78
N ASP A 136 4.19 -7.56 3.00
CA ASP A 136 4.21 -7.65 1.55
C ASP A 136 4.83 -6.40 0.91
N ALA A 137 4.48 -5.18 1.37
CA ALA A 137 5.16 -3.94 0.97
C ALA A 137 6.67 -3.96 1.28
N ARG A 138 7.08 -4.49 2.44
CA ARG A 138 8.50 -4.68 2.79
C ARG A 138 9.18 -5.65 1.83
N ALA A 139 8.50 -6.71 1.40
CA ALA A 139 9.02 -7.67 0.43
C ALA A 139 9.22 -7.03 -0.95
N LEU A 140 8.25 -6.23 -1.40
CA LEU A 140 8.35 -5.45 -2.66
C LEU A 140 9.52 -4.49 -2.64
N SER A 141 9.70 -3.74 -1.54
CA SER A 141 10.84 -2.83 -1.38
C SER A 141 12.18 -3.55 -1.51
N LYS A 142 12.31 -4.73 -0.90
CA LYS A 142 13.54 -5.54 -0.97
C LYS A 142 13.76 -6.13 -2.36
N ASP A 143 12.73 -6.65 -2.99
CA ASP A 143 12.80 -7.21 -4.35
C ASP A 143 13.19 -6.14 -5.38
N TYR A 144 12.61 -4.94 -5.27
CA TYR A 144 13.01 -3.79 -6.08
C TYR A 144 14.49 -3.46 -5.88
N ALA A 145 14.96 -3.37 -4.63
CA ALA A 145 16.37 -3.10 -4.34
C ALA A 145 17.28 -4.16 -4.98
N LEU A 146 16.94 -5.45 -4.88
CA LEU A 146 17.72 -6.53 -5.49
C LEU A 146 17.79 -6.45 -7.02
N LYS A 147 16.68 -6.09 -7.68
CA LYS A 147 16.62 -5.99 -9.14
C LYS A 147 17.33 -4.76 -9.69
N TYR A 148 17.17 -3.64 -9.01
CA TYR A 148 17.61 -2.35 -9.53
C TYR A 148 18.95 -1.86 -8.94
N ALA A 149 19.45 -2.46 -7.85
CA ALA A 149 20.82 -2.22 -7.37
C ALA A 149 21.89 -2.53 -8.44
N ASN A 150 21.59 -3.48 -9.36
CA ASN A 150 22.51 -3.89 -10.42
C ASN A 150 22.52 -2.96 -11.66
N LYS A 151 21.67 -1.92 -11.71
CA LYS A 151 21.68 -0.93 -12.81
C LYS A 151 22.64 0.24 -12.58
N ILE A 152 23.20 0.38 -11.38
CA ILE A 152 24.09 1.50 -11.02
C ILE A 152 25.58 1.16 -11.26
N THR A 153 25.90 -0.13 -11.45
CA THR A 153 27.29 -0.63 -11.62
C THR A 153 27.68 -0.96 -13.07
N LYS A 154 27.00 -0.43 -14.07
CA LYS A 154 27.40 -0.56 -15.49
C LYS A 154 27.54 0.77 -16.19
#